data_AF-A0A5D9DFL1-F1
#
_entry.id   AF-A0A5D9DFL1-F1
#
_cell.length_a   1.000
_cell.length_b   1.000
_cell.length_c   1.000
_cell.angle_alpha   90.00
_cell.angle_beta   90.00
_cell.angle_gamma   90.00
#
_symmetry.space_group_name_H-M   'P 1'
#
loop_
_entity.id
_entity.type
_entity.pdbx_description
1 polymer ?
#
loop_
_entity_poly.entity_id
_entity_poly.type
_entity_poly.pdbx_seq_one_letter_code
_entity_poly.pdbx_strand_id
1 'polypeptide(L)'
;MSALISLLSPLQQAWLSREPRERRTLAIGAGIIVLLLGYLAISRLGDIDITDTAPPPAAASRLPAIQPLAQERWLAAAERHGIGAPRLESQAHGLRLQGRVPQPQSVTTFARWAAQHGWWTTDWSLTREADDGLALDMTLVAELERLPIAAHDEATP
;
A
#
# COMPACT_ATOMS: atom_id res chain seq x y z
N MET A 1 -17.13 -8.45 30.15
CA MET A 1 -15.88 -9.06 30.65
C MET A 1 -16.08 -10.35 31.46
N SER A 2 -17.28 -10.66 32.00
CA SER A 2 -17.51 -11.87 32.82
C SER A 2 -17.66 -13.19 32.05
N ALA A 3 -18.05 -13.18 30.77
CA ALA A 3 -18.31 -14.41 30.01
C ALA A 3 -17.04 -15.21 29.64
N LEU A 4 -15.92 -14.53 29.38
CA LEU A 4 -14.64 -15.17 29.03
C LEU A 4 -14.06 -15.96 30.21
N ILE A 5 -14.21 -15.45 31.43
CA ILE A 5 -13.67 -16.08 32.64
C ILE A 5 -14.41 -17.40 32.95
N SER A 6 -15.73 -17.46 32.73
CA SER A 6 -16.52 -18.68 32.93
C SER A 6 -16.20 -19.80 31.93
N LEU A 7 -15.75 -19.47 30.72
CA LEU A 7 -15.32 -20.45 29.71
C LEU A 7 -13.92 -21.00 29.98
N LEU A 8 -13.07 -20.22 30.65
CA LEU A 8 -11.71 -20.61 31.02
C LEU A 8 -11.68 -21.60 32.19
N SER A 9 -12.64 -21.53 33.13
CA SER A 9 -12.71 -22.41 34.29
C SER A 9 -12.75 -23.92 33.97
N PRO A 10 -13.64 -24.42 33.08
CA PRO A 10 -13.65 -25.85 32.73
C PRO A 10 -12.38 -26.28 31.98
N LEU A 11 -11.80 -25.40 31.16
CA LEU A 11 -10.55 -25.63 30.44
C LEU A 11 -9.37 -25.74 31.41
N GLN A 12 -9.30 -24.86 32.41
CA GLN A 12 -8.27 -24.87 33.43
C GLN A 12 -8.36 -26.12 34.31
N GLN A 13 -9.58 -26.57 34.63
CA GLN A 13 -9.79 -27.78 35.40
C GLN A 13 -9.45 -29.05 34.60
N ALA A 14 -9.79 -29.08 33.31
CA ALA A 14 -9.37 -30.14 32.39
C ALA A 14 -7.85 -30.15 32.13
N TRP A 15 -7.20 -28.99 32.22
CA TRP A 15 -5.73 -28.88 32.13
C TRP A 15 -5.05 -29.45 33.38
N LEU A 16 -5.59 -29.15 34.57
CA LEU A 16 -5.05 -29.59 35.85
C LEU A 16 -5.31 -31.07 36.16
N SER A 17 -6.20 -31.76 35.43
CA SER A 17 -6.42 -33.20 35.55
C SER A 17 -5.53 -34.06 34.65
N ARG A 18 -4.81 -33.44 33.69
CA ARG A 18 -3.96 -34.15 32.71
C ARG A 18 -2.59 -34.50 33.27
N GLU A 19 -1.96 -35.55 32.75
CA GLU A 19 -0.59 -35.91 33.12
C GLU A 19 0.46 -34.85 32.71
N PRO A 20 1.61 -34.75 33.40
CA PRO A 20 2.63 -33.73 33.12
C PRO A 20 3.21 -33.78 31.70
N ARG A 21 3.31 -34.98 31.09
CA ARG A 21 3.77 -35.17 29.71
C ARG A 21 2.75 -34.67 28.70
N GLU A 22 1.47 -35.00 28.89
CA GLU A 22 0.40 -34.52 28.00
C GLU A 22 0.26 -32.99 28.04
N ARG A 23 0.42 -32.37 29.22
CA ARG A 23 0.41 -30.90 29.34
C ARG A 23 1.51 -30.24 28.53
N ARG A 24 2.72 -30.81 28.49
CA ARG A 24 3.82 -30.26 27.68
C ARG A 24 3.48 -30.30 26.19
N THR A 25 3.00 -31.44 25.69
CA THR A 25 2.62 -31.57 24.29
C THR A 25 1.50 -30.60 23.91
N LEU A 26 0.48 -30.47 24.77
CA LEU A 26 -0.61 -29.53 24.54
C LEU A 26 -0.15 -28.06 24.63
N ALA A 27 0.82 -27.73 25.50
CA ALA A 27 1.36 -26.37 25.62
C ALA A 27 2.14 -25.98 24.35
N ILE A 28 2.92 -26.92 23.81
CA ILE A 28 3.63 -26.74 22.54
C ILE A 28 2.61 -26.58 21.40
N GLY A 29 1.60 -27.45 21.32
CA GLY A 29 0.54 -27.37 20.32
C GLY A 29 -0.23 -26.05 20.38
N ALA A 30 -0.63 -25.61 21.59
CA ALA A 30 -1.28 -24.32 21.80
C ALA A 30 -0.38 -23.15 21.39
N GLY A 31 0.92 -23.20 21.71
CA GLY A 31 1.89 -22.19 21.28
C GLY A 31 2.02 -22.11 19.76
N ILE A 32 2.09 -23.25 19.07
CA ILE A 32 2.13 -23.32 17.60
C ILE A 32 0.84 -22.74 17.00
N ILE A 33 -0.33 -23.05 17.56
CA ILE A 33 -1.61 -22.52 17.11
C ILE A 33 -1.66 -20.99 17.25
N VAL A 34 -1.23 -20.46 18.40
CA VAL A 34 -1.17 -19.00 18.63
C VAL A 34 -0.18 -18.33 17.67
N LEU A 35 0.98 -18.95 17.43
CA LEU A 35 1.97 -18.45 16.47
C LEU A 35 1.41 -18.43 15.04
N LEU A 36 0.73 -19.51 14.62
CA LEU A 36 0.08 -19.59 13.31
C LEU A 36 -1.04 -18.57 13.17
N LEU A 37 -1.88 -18.39 14.20
CA LEU A 37 -2.93 -17.36 14.20
C LEU A 37 -2.33 -15.96 14.13
N GLY A 38 -1.24 -15.69 14.85
CA GLY A 38 -0.52 -14.42 14.77
C GLY A 38 0.08 -14.19 13.38
N TYR A 39 0.73 -15.21 12.82
CA TYR A 39 1.26 -15.18 11.45
C TYR A 39 0.15 -14.93 10.42
N LEU A 40 -1.00 -15.60 10.55
CA LEU A 40 -2.12 -15.46 9.63
C LEU A 40 -2.84 -14.12 9.78
N ALA A 41 -2.90 -13.57 11.00
CA ALA A 41 -3.38 -12.21 11.22
C ALA A 41 -2.46 -11.19 10.55
N ILE A 42 -1.14 -11.31 10.73
CA ILE A 42 -0.16 -10.42 10.09
C ILE A 42 -0.19 -10.57 8.56
N SER A 43 -0.29 -11.81 8.04
CA SER A 43 -0.36 -12.03 6.59
C SER A 43 -1.64 -11.48 5.98
N ARG A 44 -2.77 -11.57 6.69
CA ARG A 44 -4.03 -10.91 6.31
C ARG A 44 -3.93 -9.38 6.41
N LEU A 45 -3.12 -8.84 7.32
CA LEU A 45 -2.83 -7.40 7.37
C LEU A 45 -1.92 -6.94 6.22
N GLY A 46 -0.98 -7.78 5.77
CA GLY A 46 -0.20 -7.54 4.55
C GLY A 46 -1.05 -7.61 3.27
N ASP A 47 -2.19 -8.29 3.35
CA ASP A 47 -3.26 -8.38 2.33
C ASP A 47 -4.42 -7.41 2.62
N ILE A 48 -4.27 -6.48 3.57
CA ILE A 48 -5.05 -5.24 3.54
C ILE A 48 -4.45 -4.45 2.38
N ASP A 49 -4.87 -4.87 1.19
CA ASP A 49 -5.05 -3.95 0.09
C ASP A 49 -5.76 -2.74 0.70
N ILE A 50 -5.13 -1.57 0.57
CA ILE A 50 -5.79 -0.30 0.86
C ILE A 50 -6.81 -0.16 -0.28
N THR A 51 -7.82 -1.03 -0.29
CA THR A 51 -9.06 -0.85 -1.03
C THR A 51 -9.84 0.18 -0.23
N ASP A 52 -9.26 1.39 -0.21
CA ASP A 52 -10.00 2.64 -0.23
C ASP A 52 -11.18 2.34 -1.16
N THR A 53 -12.39 2.39 -0.61
CA THR A 53 -13.61 1.95 -1.29
C THR A 53 -13.78 2.86 -2.49
N ALA A 54 -13.13 2.50 -3.60
CA ALA A 54 -13.15 3.26 -4.81
C ALA A 54 -14.61 3.27 -5.26
N PRO A 55 -15.23 4.45 -5.40
CA PRO A 55 -16.59 4.51 -5.90
C PRO A 55 -16.65 3.74 -7.23
N PRO A 56 -17.75 3.02 -7.49
CA PRO A 56 -17.87 2.15 -8.66
C PRO A 56 -17.44 2.91 -9.91
N PRO A 57 -16.66 2.29 -10.82
CA PRO A 57 -16.15 2.97 -12.00
C PRO A 57 -17.33 3.53 -12.78
N ALA A 58 -17.46 4.85 -12.76
CA ALA A 58 -18.43 5.56 -13.58
C ALA A 58 -18.09 5.22 -15.03
N ALA A 59 -18.95 4.41 -15.65
CA ALA A 59 -18.96 4.02 -17.06
C ALA A 59 -17.72 4.51 -17.85
N ALA A 60 -16.65 3.71 -17.82
CA ALA A 60 -15.49 3.91 -18.66
C ALA A 60 -15.92 3.74 -20.12
N SER A 61 -16.11 4.84 -20.83
CA SER A 61 -16.24 4.80 -22.30
C SER A 61 -15.36 5.81 -23.01
N ARG A 62 -14.63 6.67 -22.28
CA ARG A 62 -13.58 7.52 -22.85
C ARG A 62 -12.48 7.75 -21.81
N LEU A 63 -11.28 7.22 -22.08
CA LEU A 63 -10.07 7.73 -21.43
C LEU A 63 -10.03 9.25 -21.66
N PRO A 64 -9.84 10.07 -20.61
CA PRO A 64 -9.72 11.51 -20.79
C PRO A 64 -8.58 11.79 -21.77
N ALA A 65 -8.83 12.67 -22.74
CA ALA A 65 -7.80 13.08 -23.68
C ALA A 65 -6.62 13.66 -22.90
N ILE A 66 -5.40 13.24 -23.25
CA ILE A 66 -4.17 13.72 -22.63
C ILE A 66 -4.14 15.25 -22.80
N GLN A 67 -4.20 15.97 -21.69
CA GLN A 67 -4.05 17.41 -21.72
C GLN A 67 -2.56 17.74 -21.56
N PRO A 68 -1.92 18.37 -22.56
CA PRO A 68 -0.58 18.91 -22.38
C PRO A 68 -0.66 20.07 -21.39
N LEU A 69 -0.32 19.79 -20.12
CA LEU A 69 -0.21 20.82 -19.09
C LEU A 69 1.22 21.39 -19.08
N ALA A 70 1.31 22.71 -18.99
CA ALA A 70 2.57 23.40 -18.75
C ALA A 70 3.17 23.02 -17.38
N GLN A 71 4.50 23.01 -17.27
CA GLN A 71 5.22 22.58 -16.08
C GLN A 71 4.79 23.36 -14.82
N GLU A 72 4.48 24.64 -14.96
CA GLU A 72 4.05 25.51 -13.85
C GLU A 72 2.72 25.06 -13.27
N ARG A 73 1.81 24.54 -14.11
CA ARG A 73 0.52 24.01 -13.66
C ARG A 73 0.67 22.70 -12.89
N TRP A 74 1.64 21.88 -13.27
CA TRP A 74 2.00 20.67 -12.54
C TRP A 74 2.55 20.98 -11.15
N LEU A 75 3.51 21.90 -11.06
CA LEU A 75 4.09 22.33 -9.79
C LEU A 75 3.02 22.96 -8.89
N ALA A 76 2.19 23.86 -9.43
CA ALA A 76 1.10 24.47 -8.68
C ALA A 76 0.02 23.45 -8.24
N ALA A 77 -0.20 22.37 -8.99
CA ALA A 77 -1.08 21.29 -8.56
C ALA A 77 -0.45 20.46 -7.44
N ALA A 78 0.84 20.11 -7.57
CA ALA A 78 1.58 19.38 -6.56
C ALA A 78 1.58 20.12 -5.21
N GLU A 79 1.85 21.43 -5.20
CA GLU A 79 1.78 22.26 -3.99
C GLU A 79 0.38 22.29 -3.38
N ARG A 80 -0.67 22.49 -4.20
CA ARG A 80 -2.07 22.49 -3.75
C ARG A 80 -2.49 21.16 -3.13
N HIS A 81 -1.89 20.05 -3.56
CA HIS A 81 -2.16 18.71 -3.04
C HIS A 81 -1.20 18.29 -1.91
N GLY A 82 -0.40 19.23 -1.37
CA GLY A 82 0.43 19.01 -0.19
C GLY A 82 1.81 18.43 -0.48
N ILE A 83 2.26 18.44 -1.73
CA ILE A 83 3.64 18.12 -2.10
C ILE A 83 4.48 19.40 -1.98
N GLY A 84 5.31 19.47 -0.95
CA GLY A 84 6.23 20.56 -0.69
C GLY A 84 7.49 20.48 -1.55
N ALA A 85 7.96 21.65 -2.01
CA ALA A 85 9.11 21.80 -2.90
C ALA A 85 9.11 20.83 -4.10
N PRO A 86 8.01 20.78 -4.89
CA PRO A 86 7.93 19.85 -5.99
C PRO A 86 8.96 20.18 -7.06
N ARG A 87 9.58 19.15 -7.63
CA ARG A 87 10.44 19.21 -8.81
C ARG A 87 9.87 18.29 -9.86
N LEU A 88 9.68 18.81 -11.06
CA LEU A 88 9.20 18.05 -12.20
C LEU A 88 10.32 17.95 -13.23
N GLU A 89 10.71 16.72 -13.55
CA GLU A 89 11.68 16.40 -14.59
C GLU A 89 10.97 15.67 -15.73
N SER A 90 11.21 16.12 -16.97
CA SER A 90 10.72 15.40 -18.15
C SER A 90 11.69 14.27 -18.48
N GLN A 91 11.18 13.05 -18.61
CA GLN A 91 11.92 11.87 -19.01
C GLN A 91 11.47 11.40 -20.41
N ALA A 92 12.22 10.46 -21.00
CA ALA A 92 11.97 9.97 -22.36
C ALA A 92 10.56 9.41 -22.57
N HIS A 93 9.95 8.85 -21.52
CA HIS A 93 8.63 8.22 -21.59
C HIS A 93 7.61 8.78 -20.59
N GLY A 94 7.93 9.85 -19.86
CA GLY A 94 7.04 10.36 -18.82
C GLY A 94 7.56 11.58 -18.09
N LEU A 95 6.93 11.88 -16.97
CA LEU A 95 7.30 12.94 -16.04
C LEU A 95 7.70 12.31 -14.71
N ARG A 96 8.84 12.70 -14.15
CA ARG A 96 9.21 12.36 -12.79
C ARG A 96 8.92 13.54 -11.89
N LEU A 97 8.11 13.32 -10.86
CA LEU A 97 7.82 14.28 -9.81
C LEU A 97 8.54 13.86 -8.54
N GLN A 98 9.35 14.76 -8.02
CA GLN A 98 10.00 14.62 -6.73
C GLN A 98 9.51 15.71 -5.78
N GLY A 99 9.48 15.42 -4.48
CA GLY A 99 9.11 16.41 -3.49
C GLY A 99 9.08 15.85 -2.08
N ARG A 100 8.55 16.62 -1.15
CA ARG A 100 8.32 16.18 0.22
C ARG A 100 6.83 16.17 0.52
N VAL A 101 6.33 15.10 1.09
CA VAL A 101 4.95 15.00 1.55
C VAL A 101 4.91 14.82 3.06
N PRO A 102 4.02 15.54 3.77
CA PRO A 102 3.85 15.35 5.20
C PRO A 102 3.09 14.06 5.51
N GLN A 103 2.28 13.58 4.56
CA GLN A 103 1.38 12.45 4.73
C GLN A 103 1.27 11.65 3.42
N PRO A 104 1.18 10.30 3.46
CA PRO A 104 1.00 9.47 2.27
C PRO A 104 -0.26 9.81 1.46
N GLN A 105 -1.32 10.31 2.10
CA GLN A 105 -2.58 10.67 1.45
C GLN A 105 -2.44 11.83 0.42
N SER A 106 -1.41 12.67 0.57
CA SER A 106 -1.10 13.73 -0.42
C SER A 106 -0.72 13.12 -1.78
N VAL A 107 -0.05 11.97 -1.77
CA VAL A 107 0.38 11.24 -2.98
C VAL A 107 -0.83 10.73 -3.74
N THR A 108 -1.77 10.07 -3.06
CA THR A 108 -2.97 9.50 -3.69
C THR A 108 -3.90 10.58 -4.22
N THR A 109 -4.02 11.71 -3.50
CA THR A 109 -4.83 12.85 -3.94
C THR A 109 -4.26 13.49 -5.20
N PHE A 110 -2.93 13.65 -5.27
CA PHE A 110 -2.25 14.15 -6.46
C PHE A 110 -2.32 13.17 -7.64
N ALA A 111 -2.10 11.88 -7.41
CA ALA A 111 -2.20 10.85 -8.45
C ALA A 111 -3.61 10.80 -9.06
N ARG A 112 -4.66 10.97 -8.24
CA ARG A 112 -6.05 11.08 -8.72
C ARG A 112 -6.24 12.31 -9.60
N TRP A 113 -5.69 13.46 -9.22
CA TRP A 113 -5.73 14.66 -10.04
C TRP A 113 -5.00 14.44 -11.38
N ALA A 114 -3.81 13.83 -11.36
CA ALA A 114 -3.07 13.49 -12.58
C ALA A 114 -3.90 12.57 -13.52
N ALA A 115 -4.57 11.55 -12.98
CA ALA A 115 -5.41 10.64 -13.75
C ALA A 115 -6.60 11.35 -14.41
N GLN A 116 -7.19 12.35 -13.75
CA GLN A 116 -8.24 13.19 -14.34
C GLN A 116 -7.75 14.01 -15.56
N HIS A 117 -6.44 14.28 -15.61
CA HIS A 117 -5.79 14.98 -16.73
C HIS A 117 -5.14 14.03 -17.75
N GLY A 118 -5.37 12.71 -17.64
CA GLY A 118 -4.87 11.70 -18.58
C GLY A 118 -3.45 11.22 -18.30
N TRP A 119 -2.93 11.45 -17.09
CA TRP A 119 -1.60 11.01 -16.65
C TRP A 119 -1.71 9.95 -15.57
N TRP A 120 -0.99 8.86 -15.75
CA TRP A 120 -1.06 7.69 -14.90
C TRP A 120 0.25 7.50 -14.14
N THR A 121 0.15 7.21 -12.84
CA THR A 121 1.32 6.90 -12.02
C THR A 121 1.70 5.44 -12.21
N THR A 122 2.91 5.16 -12.71
CA THR A 122 3.41 3.80 -12.92
C THR A 122 4.33 3.30 -11.83
N ASP A 123 5.09 4.23 -11.24
CA ASP A 123 6.03 3.92 -10.17
C ASP A 123 6.00 5.06 -9.16
N TRP A 124 6.08 4.71 -7.88
CA TRP A 124 6.19 5.67 -6.81
C TRP A 124 6.88 5.06 -5.59
N SER A 125 7.67 5.86 -4.91
CA SER A 125 8.32 5.48 -3.66
C SER A 125 8.20 6.60 -2.63
N LEU A 126 8.09 6.20 -1.37
CA LEU A 126 8.13 7.08 -0.21
C LEU A 126 9.28 6.67 0.69
N THR A 127 10.22 7.57 0.88
CA THR A 127 11.37 7.36 1.77
C THR A 127 11.24 8.27 2.98
N ARG A 128 11.33 7.71 4.19
CA ARG A 128 11.33 8.51 5.42
C ARG A 128 12.64 9.29 5.51
N GLU A 129 12.54 10.61 5.63
CA GLU A 129 13.66 11.51 5.85
C GLU A 129 13.80 11.84 7.34
N ALA A 130 15.00 12.22 7.80
CA ALA A 130 15.31 12.40 9.22
C ALA A 130 14.48 13.52 9.89
N ASP A 131 13.97 14.48 9.11
CA ASP A 131 13.25 15.67 9.57
C ASP A 131 11.71 15.50 9.57
N ASP A 132 11.23 14.29 9.85
CA ASP A 132 9.78 13.96 9.96
C ASP A 132 8.96 14.15 8.66
N GLY A 133 9.66 14.23 7.52
CA GLY A 133 9.07 14.29 6.19
C GLY A 133 9.21 12.98 5.41
N LEU A 134 8.31 12.74 4.46
CA LEU A 134 8.45 11.66 3.49
C LEU A 134 8.93 12.25 2.16
N ALA A 135 10.11 11.83 1.71
CA ALA A 135 10.57 12.11 0.36
C ALA A 135 9.73 11.28 -0.63
N LEU A 136 9.13 11.96 -1.59
CA LEU A 136 8.34 11.39 -2.67
C LEU A 136 9.16 11.36 -3.95
N ASP A 137 9.14 10.22 -4.61
CA ASP A 137 9.58 10.06 -5.99
C ASP A 137 8.47 9.34 -6.76
N MET A 138 7.99 9.93 -7.85
CA MET A 138 6.84 9.45 -8.60
C MET A 138 7.09 9.57 -10.10
N THR A 139 6.77 8.52 -10.85
CA THR A 139 6.81 8.52 -12.32
C THR A 139 5.39 8.52 -12.88
N LEU A 140 5.11 9.48 -13.77
CA LEU A 140 3.83 9.67 -14.46
C LEU A 140 4.00 9.49 -15.97
N VAL A 141 3.10 8.76 -16.60
CA VAL A 141 3.07 8.48 -18.04
C VAL A 141 1.71 8.87 -18.62
N ALA A 142 1.72 9.47 -19.80
CA ALA A 142 0.49 9.84 -20.51
C ALA A 142 -0.13 8.65 -21.29
N GLU A 143 0.68 7.65 -21.68
CA GLU A 143 0.24 6.46 -22.40
C GLU A 143 0.67 5.20 -21.65
N LEU A 144 -0.30 4.44 -21.13
CA LEU A 144 -0.06 3.14 -20.49
C LEU A 144 0.40 2.05 -21.49
N GLU A 145 0.19 2.25 -22.80
CA GLU A 145 0.47 1.26 -23.85
C GLU A 145 1.94 1.20 -24.30
N ARG A 146 2.83 2.07 -23.77
CA ARG A 146 4.26 2.08 -24.13
C ARG A 146 5.21 1.71 -22.99
N LEU A 147 4.76 0.98 -21.98
CA LEU A 147 5.73 0.21 -21.20
C LEU A 147 6.16 -0.99 -22.06
N PRO A 148 7.45 -1.17 -22.39
CA PRO A 148 7.90 -2.48 -22.82
C PRO A 148 7.57 -3.42 -21.67
N ILE A 149 6.75 -4.43 -21.95
CA ILE A 149 6.62 -5.62 -21.11
C ILE A 149 8.06 -6.01 -20.80
N ALA A 150 8.47 -5.85 -19.54
CA ALA A 150 9.77 -6.31 -19.10
C ALA A 150 9.91 -7.72 -19.64
N ALA A 151 10.90 -7.94 -20.49
CA ALA A 151 11.27 -9.27 -20.92
C ALA A 151 11.53 -10.04 -19.61
N HIS A 152 10.53 -10.81 -19.19
CA HIS A 152 10.73 -11.99 -18.37
C HIS A 152 11.53 -12.89 -19.28
N ASP A 153 12.85 -12.69 -19.27
CA ASP A 153 13.78 -13.63 -19.84
C ASP A 153 13.77 -14.81 -18.88
N GLU A 154 12.86 -15.70 -19.22
CA GLU A 154 12.85 -17.11 -18.91
C GLU A 154 14.27 -17.66 -18.97
N ALA A 155 14.86 -17.96 -17.81
CA ALA A 155 16.06 -18.77 -17.74
C ALA A 155 16.08 -19.56 -16.42
N THR A 156 15.18 -20.53 -16.34
CA THR A 156 15.41 -21.78 -15.59
C THR A 156 15.90 -22.78 -16.63
N PRO A 157 17.02 -23.48 -16.38
CA PRO A 157 16.90 -24.81 -15.79
C PRO A 157 17.66 -24.99 -14.47
#